data_AF-H6RET1-F1
#
_entry.id   AF-H6RET1-F1
#
_cell.length_a   1.000
_cell.length_b   1.000
_cell.length_c   1.000
_cell.angle_alpha   90.00
_cell.angle_beta   90.00
_cell.angle_gamma   90.00
#
_symmetry.space_group_name_H-M   'P 1'
#
loop_
_entity.id
_entity.type
_entity.pdbx_description
1 polymer ?
#
loop_
_entity_poly.entity_id
_entity_poly.type
_entity_poly.pdbx_seq_one_letter_code
_entity_poly.pdbx_strand_id
1 'polypeptide(L)' 'MIKDARAFYKLLVKDFEHQPTIKQDRLLEQLSHFLFSSSKDKVFVLKGFAGTGKTTVIGTVVKNLWHVKMSSVLMAPTG' A
#
# COMPACT_ATOMS: atom_id res chain seq x y z
N MET A 1 10.38 -9.31 10.84
CA MET A 1 9.96 -7.90 10.91
C MET A 1 10.69 -7.15 9.82
N ILE A 2 9.96 -6.46 8.95
CA ILE A 2 10.52 -5.84 7.75
C ILE A 2 11.00 -4.42 8.10
N LYS A 3 12.20 -4.06 7.63
CA LYS A 3 12.88 -2.80 7.97
C LYS A 3 13.16 -1.90 6.76
N ASP A 4 12.83 -2.33 5.55
CA ASP A 4 13.04 -1.54 4.34
C ASP A 4 11.87 -1.68 3.35
N ALA A 5 11.73 -0.67 2.49
CA ALA A 5 10.66 -0.56 1.52
C ALA A 5 10.65 -1.68 0.48
N ARG A 6 11.82 -2.18 0.04
CA ARG A 6 11.89 -3.20 -1.01
C ARG A 6 11.40 -4.55 -0.52
N ALA A 7 11.79 -4.91 0.71
CA ALA A 7 11.27 -6.11 1.37
C ALA A 7 9.76 -6.01 1.61
N PHE A 8 9.25 -4.83 1.98
CA PHE A 8 7.81 -4.63 2.15
C PHE A 8 7.06 -4.73 0.82
N TYR A 9 7.55 -4.10 -0.24
CA TYR A 9 6.99 -4.22 -1.59
C TYR A 9 6.90 -5.70 -2.04
N LYS A 10 7.98 -6.48 -1.86
CA LYS A 10 7.97 -7.91 -2.21
C LYS A 10 6.91 -8.69 -1.43
N LEU A 11 6.71 -8.37 -0.16
CA LEU A 11 5.63 -8.94 0.64
C LEU A 11 4.26 -8.55 0.07
N LEU A 12 4.05 -7.27 -0.23
CA LEU A 12 2.78 -6.80 -0.78
C LEU A 12 2.43 -7.46 -2.12
N VAL A 13 3.40 -7.63 -3.02
CA VAL A 13 3.19 -8.32 -4.30
C VAL A 13 2.86 -9.81 -4.07
N LYS A 14 3.54 -10.46 -3.12
CA LYS A 14 3.28 -11.86 -2.77
C LYS A 14 1.88 -12.06 -2.19
N ASP A 15 1.44 -11.14 -1.35
CA ASP A 15 0.15 -11.22 -0.65
C ASP A 15 -1.01 -10.62 -1.45
N PHE A 16 -0.74 -10.05 -2.63
CA PHE A 16 -1.76 -9.56 -3.54
C PHE A 16 -2.52 -10.75 -4.12
N GLU A 17 -3.86 -10.74 -4.00
CA GLU A 17 -4.72 -11.89 -4.33
C GLU A 17 -4.69 -12.29 -5.82
N HIS A 18 -4.20 -11.39 -6.69
CA HIS A 18 -4.11 -11.57 -8.13
C HIS A 18 -2.71 -11.18 -8.61
N GLN A 19 -2.39 -11.46 -9.88
CA GLN A 19 -1.22 -10.86 -10.49
C GLN A 19 -1.48 -9.35 -10.67
N PRO A 20 -0.68 -8.47 -10.05
CA PRO A 20 -0.89 -7.04 -10.19
C PRO A 20 -0.65 -6.61 -11.64
N THR A 21 -1.50 -5.71 -12.14
CA THR A 21 -1.19 -4.98 -13.39
C THR A 21 0.05 -4.12 -13.18
N ILE A 22 0.71 -3.71 -14.28
CA ILE A 22 1.90 -2.83 -14.22
C ILE A 22 1.64 -1.56 -13.38
N LYS A 23 0.44 -0.99 -13.46
CA LYS A 23 0.08 0.20 -12.67
C LYS A 23 -0.11 -0.11 -11.18
N GLN A 24 -0.68 -1.27 -10.83
CA GLN A 24 -0.85 -1.70 -9.45
C GLN A 24 0.49 -2.07 -8.83
N ASP A 25 1.35 -2.78 -9.57
CA ASP A 25 2.70 -3.15 -9.14
C ASP A 25 3.51 -1.90 -8.78
N ARG A 26 3.55 -0.91 -9.69
CA ARG A 26 4.19 0.38 -9.44
C ARG A 26 3.57 1.13 -8.25
N LEU A 27 2.26 1.04 -8.06
CA LEU A 27 1.58 1.66 -6.92
C LEU A 27 1.97 0.99 -5.60
N LEU A 28 2.09 -0.34 -5.55
CA LEU A 28 2.56 -1.07 -4.37
C LEU A 28 4.01 -0.69 -4.02
N GLU A 29 4.87 -0.55 -5.03
CA GLU A 29 6.24 -0.06 -4.84
C GLU A 29 6.26 1.37 -4.27
N GLN A 30 5.51 2.28 -4.89
CA GLN A 30 5.42 3.69 -4.44
C GLN A 30 4.87 3.81 -3.01
N LEU A 31 3.83 3.05 -2.67
CA LEU A 31 3.26 3.03 -1.31
C LEU A 31 4.27 2.49 -0.30
N SER A 32 5.05 1.47 -0.68
CA SER A 32 6.12 0.94 0.18
C SER A 32 7.17 2.01 0.45
N HIS A 33 7.62 2.74 -0.56
CA HIS A 33 8.56 3.85 -0.36
C HIS A 33 7.96 5.03 0.42
N PHE A 34 6.68 5.32 0.23
CA PHE A 34 5.97 6.36 0.96
C PHE A 34 5.93 6.04 2.46
N LEU A 35 5.56 4.81 2.84
CA LEU A 35 5.48 4.39 4.24
C LEU A 35 6.85 4.41 4.95
N PHE A 36 7.93 4.11 4.24
CA PHE A 36 9.29 4.09 4.79
C PHE A 36 10.03 5.43 4.68
N SER A 37 9.38 6.49 4.21
CA SER A 37 9.98 7.82 4.13
C SER A 37 10.22 8.41 5.53
N SER A 38 11.41 8.99 5.77
CA SER A 38 11.72 9.72 7.01
C SER A 38 11.12 11.13 7.09
N SER A 39 10.64 11.67 5.96
CA SER A 39 9.98 12.97 5.92
C SER A 39 8.66 12.92 6.66
N LYS A 40 8.55 13.75 7.69
CA LYS A 40 7.28 14.09 8.35
C LYS A 40 6.48 14.97 7.37
N ASP A 41 5.15 14.92 7.42
CA ASP A 41 4.23 15.74 6.63
C ASP A 41 4.18 15.47 5.11
N LYS A 42 4.00 14.20 4.73
CA LYS A 42 3.72 13.81 3.34
C LYS A 42 2.30 13.30 3.16
N VAL A 43 1.71 13.61 2.00
CA VAL A 43 0.40 13.12 1.58
C VAL A 43 0.55 12.36 0.27
N PHE A 44 -0.01 11.14 0.21
CA PHE A 44 -0.10 10.36 -1.02
C PHE A 44 -1.53 10.44 -1.57
N VAL A 45 -1.69 10.95 -2.79
CA VAL A 45 -3.02 11.06 -3.44
C VAL A 45 -3.12 10.02 -4.56
N LEU A 46 -3.96 9.01 -4.34
CA LEU A 46 -4.24 7.98 -5.35
C LEU A 46 -5.46 8.38 -6.20
N LYS A 47 -5.24 8.67 -7.48
CA LYS A 47 -6.31 8.90 -8.46
C LYS A 47 -6.48 7.70 -9.38
N GLY A 48 -7.71 7.34 -9.68
CA GLY A 48 -8.01 6.27 -10.65
C GLY A 48 -9.50 6.09 -10.87
N PHE A 49 -9.87 5.52 -12.02
CA PHE A 49 -11.26 5.30 -12.41
C PHE A 49 -11.96 4.23 -11.56
N ALA A 50 -13.29 4.18 -11.63
CA ALA A 50 -14.05 3.09 -11.02
C ALA A 50 -13.59 1.73 -11.57
N GLY A 51 -13.58 0.70 -10.72
CA GLY A 51 -13.17 -0.66 -11.13
C GLY A 51 -11.66 -0.91 -11.26
N THR A 52 -10.78 0.07 -11.06
CA THR A 52 -9.32 -0.12 -11.25
C THR A 52 -8.59 -0.74 -10.04
N GLY A 53 -9.30 -1.40 -9.12
CA GLY A 53 -8.69 -2.11 -7.99
C GLY A 53 -8.01 -1.24 -6.92
N LYS A 54 -8.34 0.05 -6.81
CA LYS A 54 -7.76 0.96 -5.79
C LYS A 54 -7.95 0.42 -4.37
N THR A 55 -9.18 -0.01 -4.06
CA THR A 55 -9.54 -0.56 -2.75
C THR A 55 -8.76 -1.84 -2.46
N THR A 56 -8.58 -2.72 -3.46
CA THR A 56 -7.79 -3.96 -3.33
C THR A 56 -6.33 -3.67 -2.97
N VAL A 57 -5.71 -2.68 -3.61
CA VAL A 57 -4.33 -2.25 -3.30
C VAL A 57 -4.25 -1.74 -1.86
N ILE A 58 -5.13 -0.83 -1.45
CA ILE A 58 -5.12 -0.27 -0.09
C ILE A 58 -5.41 -1.36 0.95
N GLY A 59 -6.34 -2.27 0.69
CA GLY A 59 -6.62 -3.41 1.56
C GLY A 59 -5.40 -4.32 1.75
N THR A 60 -4.66 -4.59 0.66
CA THR A 60 -3.42 -5.39 0.73
C THR A 60 -2.36 -4.71 1.59
N VAL A 61 -2.18 -3.38 1.44
CA VAL A 61 -1.24 -2.61 2.25
C VAL A 61 -1.64 -2.66 3.72
N VAL A 62 -2.90 -2.34 4.04
CA VAL A 62 -3.42 -2.29 5.41
C VAL A 62 -3.29 -3.63 6.11
N LYS A 63 -3.63 -4.73 5.43
CA LYS A 63 -3.47 -6.11 5.93
C LYS A 63 -2.02 -6.43 6.31
N ASN A 64 -1.04 -5.79 5.69
CA ASN A 64 0.38 -6.07 5.86
C ASN A 64 1.13 -5.09 6.77
N LEU A 65 0.52 -3.98 7.21
CA LEU A 65 1.20 -2.93 8.00
C LEU A 65 1.80 -3.44 9.32
N TRP A 66 1.25 -4.49 9.91
CA TRP A 66 1.77 -5.08 11.15
C TRP A 66 3.18 -5.66 10.98
N HIS A 67 3.57 -6.12 9.77
CA HIS A 67 4.93 -6.61 9.48
C HIS A 67 6.01 -5.53 9.59
N VAL A 68 5.59 -4.25 9.51
CA VAL A 68 6.45 -3.05 9.59
C VAL A 68 6.15 -2.22 10.84
N LYS A 69 5.40 -2.76 11.81
CA LYS A 69 5.01 -2.11 13.07
C LYS A 69 4.24 -0.79 12.88
N MET A 70 3.46 -0.70 11.82
CA MET A 70 2.56 0.44 11.59
C MET A 70 1.10 -0.01 11.81
N SER A 71 0.28 0.92 12.28
CA SER A 71 -1.17 0.79 12.31
C SER A 71 -1.79 1.88 11.44
N SER A 72 -2.98 1.60 10.92
CA SER A 72 -3.74 2.57 10.12
C SER A 72 -5.10 2.80 10.74
N VAL A 73 -5.57 4.04 10.69
CA VAL A 73 -6.99 4.36 10.88
C VAL A 73 -7.62 4.46 9.50
N LEU A 74 -8.58 3.58 9.22
CA LEU A 74 -9.35 3.64 7.99
C LEU A 74 -10.48 4.65 8.18
N MET A 75 -10.51 5.66 7.32
CA MET A 75 -11.60 6.62 7.27
C MET A 75 -12.38 6.35 5.99
N ALA A 76 -13.60 5.86 6.14
CA ALA A 76 -14.61 5.92 5.08
C ALA A 76 -15.57 7.07 5.41
N PRO A 77 -16.09 7.81 4.41
CA PRO A 77 -17.07 8.85 4.66
C PRO A 77 -18.43 8.31 5.15
N THR A 78 -18.74 7.02 4.96
CA THR A 78 -19.97 6.38 5.44
C THR A 78 -19.79 4.87 5.57
N GLY A 79 -20.66 4.23 6.37
CA GLY A 79 -20.87 2.77 6.35
C GLY A 79 -21.45 2.28 5.03
#